data_AF-A0A3M1E4E7-F1
#
_entry.id   AF-A0A3M1E4E7-F1
#
_cell.length_a   1.000
_cell.length_b   1.000
_cell.length_c   1.000
_cell.angle_alpha   90.00
_cell.angle_beta   90.00
_cell.angle_gamma   90.00
#
_symmetry.space_group_name_H-M   'P 1'
#
loop_
_entity.id
_entity.type
_entity.pdbx_description
1 polymer ?
#
loop_
_entity_poly.entity_id
_entity_poly.type
_entity_poly.pdbx_seq_one_letter_code
_entity_poly.pdbx_strand_id
1 'polypeptide(L)'
;MASSFHVLILEGHFGPEDRERDEFPLLPFEVPAGISRLHISYEFSRPLSADKAGWEEGNILDIGLFDPRGAEFPNGRGFRGWSGTARREFTLSAREATPGYLPGPLLPGTWHVLLGLYQLAPEGCDYRIVIRMEIGEADPEVRFPLPVPWDAAPLERGPRWFRGDLHAHTHHSDGTAPLGDLVAAARARGLDFVAVTEHNTVSHLPELRRFPGPPLLIPGVEISTYHGHANLWPVTDWADFRCWRDDQMRQVREWAREHGALFSINHPKDDGPPWGFGDFFEPDCVEVWGAPWFISNYQALAVWDSLLRQ
;
A
#
# COMPACT_ATOMS: atom_id res chain seq x y z
N MET A 1 1.33 -33.42 16.92
CA MET A 1 2.78 -33.22 16.70
C MET A 1 3.06 -31.76 16.92
N ALA A 2 4.04 -31.41 17.76
CA ALA A 2 4.43 -30.00 17.91
C ALA A 2 5.00 -29.54 16.56
N SER A 3 4.41 -28.49 15.98
CA SER A 3 4.95 -27.85 14.78
C SER A 3 6.37 -27.38 15.10
N SER A 4 7.34 -27.80 14.30
CA SER A 4 8.70 -27.30 14.42
C SER A 4 8.79 -25.93 13.76
N PHE A 5 9.40 -24.96 14.43
CA PHE A 5 9.56 -23.61 13.92
C PHE A 5 10.94 -23.06 14.25
N HIS A 6 11.44 -22.19 13.37
CA HIS A 6 12.60 -21.34 13.64
C HIS A 6 12.11 -19.98 14.13
N VAL A 7 12.82 -19.39 15.09
CA VAL A 7 12.57 -18.01 15.52
C VAL A 7 13.82 -17.19 15.27
N LEU A 8 13.65 -16.08 14.59
CA LEU A 8 14.65 -15.03 14.43
C LEU A 8 14.12 -13.75 15.07
N ILE A 9 15.02 -12.99 15.67
CA ILE A 9 14.71 -11.70 16.27
C ILE A 9 15.64 -10.68 15.64
N LEU A 10 15.07 -9.59 15.13
CA LEU A 10 15.82 -8.40 14.68
C LEU A 10 15.56 -7.28 15.69
N GLU A 11 16.63 -6.68 16.19
CA GLU A 11 16.56 -5.53 17.11
C GLU A 11 17.49 -4.45 16.61
N GLY A 12 17.12 -3.21 16.85
CA GLY A 12 17.93 -2.07 16.48
C GLY A 12 17.33 -0.76 16.94
N HIS A 13 17.97 0.32 16.49
CA HIS A 13 17.62 1.68 16.81
C HIS A 13 17.65 2.51 15.52
N PHE A 14 16.66 3.39 15.36
CA PHE A 14 16.66 4.41 14.32
C PHE A 14 16.65 5.80 14.93
N GLY A 15 17.60 6.63 14.54
CA GLY A 15 17.62 8.05 14.85
C GLY A 15 16.94 8.89 13.78
N PRO A 16 16.63 10.18 14.05
CA PRO A 16 16.10 11.11 13.05
C PRO A 16 16.94 11.17 11.76
N GLU A 17 18.26 11.07 11.88
CA GLU A 17 19.21 11.06 10.75
C GLU A 17 19.06 9.84 9.83
N ASP A 18 18.57 8.71 10.36
CA ASP A 18 18.31 7.52 9.55
C ASP A 18 17.09 7.75 8.67
N ARG A 19 16.05 8.39 9.21
CA ARG A 19 14.85 8.77 8.46
C ARG A 19 15.16 9.78 7.36
N GLU A 20 16.01 10.77 7.64
CA GLU A 20 16.45 11.74 6.62
C GLU A 20 17.21 11.06 5.47
N ARG A 21 17.96 10.00 5.77
CA ARG A 21 18.71 9.23 4.77
C ARG A 21 17.81 8.31 3.95
N ASP A 22 16.90 7.59 4.62
CA ASP A 22 16.00 6.61 4.02
C ASP A 22 14.74 6.47 4.88
N GLU A 23 13.60 6.90 4.36
CA GLU A 23 12.32 6.77 5.06
C GLU A 23 11.80 5.32 5.08
N PHE A 24 12.37 4.44 4.24
CA PHE A 24 11.89 3.09 3.98
C PHE A 24 13.00 2.00 4.07
N PRO A 25 13.75 1.92 5.18
CA PRO A 25 14.88 1.00 5.30
C PRO A 25 14.45 -0.47 5.18
N LEU A 26 15.31 -1.26 4.56
CA LEU A 26 15.16 -2.70 4.38
C LEU A 26 16.07 -3.45 5.36
N LEU A 27 15.47 -4.26 6.24
CA LEU A 27 16.19 -5.10 7.20
C LEU A 27 16.29 -6.54 6.67
N PRO A 28 17.47 -7.03 6.28
CA PRO A 28 17.63 -8.35 5.70
C PRO A 28 17.49 -9.45 6.76
N PHE A 29 16.92 -10.58 6.35
CA PHE A 29 16.93 -11.82 7.12
C PHE A 29 16.90 -13.05 6.22
N GLU A 30 17.43 -14.17 6.72
CA GLU A 30 17.51 -15.42 5.97
C GLU A 30 16.32 -16.32 6.24
N VAL A 31 15.66 -16.76 5.16
CA VAL A 31 14.64 -17.81 5.19
C VAL A 31 15.26 -19.10 4.65
N PRO A 32 15.36 -20.17 5.46
CA PRO A 32 15.87 -21.46 4.99
C PRO A 32 14.87 -22.15 4.05
N ALA A 33 15.31 -23.20 3.37
CA ALA A 33 14.40 -24.07 2.63
C ALA A 33 13.45 -24.82 3.58
N GLY A 34 12.26 -25.20 3.09
CA GLY A 34 11.29 -25.97 3.87
C GLY A 34 10.47 -25.15 4.85
N ILE A 35 10.27 -23.86 4.59
CA ILE A 35 9.34 -23.02 5.34
C ILE A 35 7.98 -22.98 4.64
N SER A 36 6.93 -23.25 5.40
CA SER A 36 5.54 -23.27 4.90
C SER A 36 4.73 -22.05 5.31
N ARG A 37 5.15 -21.36 6.39
CA ARG A 37 4.50 -20.16 6.90
C ARG A 37 5.50 -19.22 7.56
N LEU A 38 5.36 -17.93 7.27
CA LEU A 38 6.03 -16.85 7.98
C LEU A 38 4.99 -16.12 8.83
N HIS A 39 5.31 -15.89 10.09
CA HIS A 39 4.56 -15.03 10.99
C HIS A 39 5.51 -13.99 11.58
N ILE A 40 5.21 -12.72 11.34
CA ILE A 40 6.07 -11.59 11.71
C ILE A 40 5.27 -10.65 12.60
N SER A 41 5.84 -10.29 13.75
CA SER A 41 5.28 -9.31 14.67
C SER A 41 6.35 -8.30 15.07
N TYR A 42 5.99 -7.07 15.35
CA TYR A 42 6.95 -6.05 15.78
C TYR A 42 6.40 -5.16 16.89
N GLU A 43 7.30 -4.71 17.74
CA GLU A 43 7.08 -3.71 18.78
C GLU A 43 8.19 -2.67 18.72
N PHE A 44 7.93 -1.49 19.26
CA PHE A 44 8.91 -0.41 19.31
C PHE A 44 8.61 0.57 20.44
N SER A 45 9.62 1.35 20.81
CA SER A 45 9.54 2.29 21.92
C SER A 45 8.56 3.43 21.65
N ARG A 46 7.85 3.90 22.68
CA ARG A 46 6.97 5.08 22.66
C ARG A 46 5.97 5.13 21.47
N PRO A 47 5.16 4.09 21.23
CA PRO A 47 4.28 4.06 20.07
C PRO A 47 3.17 5.13 20.15
N LEU A 48 2.92 5.78 19.02
CA LEU A 48 1.79 6.68 18.79
C LEU A 48 0.82 6.09 17.77
N SER A 49 -0.43 6.55 17.83
CA SER A 49 -1.40 6.34 16.76
C SER A 49 -1.20 7.38 15.64
N ALA A 50 -1.54 7.01 14.40
CA ALA A 50 -1.28 7.82 13.22
C ALA A 50 -1.95 9.21 13.27
N ASP A 51 -3.14 9.30 13.88
CA ASP A 51 -3.90 10.55 14.05
C ASP A 51 -3.20 11.57 14.97
N LYS A 52 -2.16 11.16 15.69
CA LYS A 52 -1.35 12.02 16.58
C LYS A 52 -0.04 12.46 15.94
N ALA A 53 0.23 12.07 14.70
CA ALA A 53 1.44 12.46 13.99
C ALA A 53 1.56 13.99 13.92
N GLY A 54 2.73 14.52 14.26
CA GLY A 54 3.02 15.97 14.32
C GLY A 54 2.43 16.71 15.53
N TRP A 55 1.55 16.08 16.31
CA TRP A 55 0.88 16.69 17.46
C TRP A 55 1.45 16.22 18.80
N GLU A 56 1.88 14.97 18.88
CA GLU A 56 2.47 14.37 20.07
C GLU A 56 3.87 13.81 19.79
N GLU A 57 4.72 13.82 20.81
CA GLU A 57 6.08 13.28 20.74
C GLU A 57 6.07 11.76 20.98
N GLY A 58 6.61 11.02 20.02
CA GLY A 58 6.68 9.57 20.05
C GLY A 58 6.91 9.01 18.65
N ASN A 59 6.79 7.70 18.52
CA ASN A 59 7.19 6.97 17.33
C ASN A 59 5.99 6.41 16.57
N ILE A 60 6.07 6.45 15.24
CA ILE A 60 5.16 5.73 14.34
C ILE A 60 6.05 5.00 13.33
N LEU A 61 6.02 3.68 13.40
CA LEU A 61 6.79 2.77 12.57
C LEU A 61 5.84 1.85 11.82
N ASP A 62 5.92 1.87 10.50
CA ASP A 62 5.15 1.02 9.59
C ASP A 62 5.93 -0.24 9.22
N ILE A 63 5.24 -1.27 8.73
CA ILE A 63 5.86 -2.53 8.36
C ILE A 63 5.34 -3.11 7.04
N GLY A 64 6.25 -3.71 6.28
CA GLY A 64 6.01 -4.48 5.06
C GLY A 64 7.05 -5.57 4.86
N LEU A 65 7.03 -6.19 3.69
CA LEU A 65 7.90 -7.34 3.40
C LEU A 65 8.27 -7.42 1.92
N PHE A 66 9.54 -7.72 1.66
CA PHE A 66 10.04 -8.19 0.37
C PHE A 66 10.64 -9.59 0.49
N ASP A 67 10.51 -10.36 -0.59
CA ASP A 67 11.11 -11.67 -0.76
C ASP A 67 12.36 -11.63 -1.66
N PRO A 68 13.06 -12.77 -1.87
CA PRO A 68 14.32 -12.83 -2.62
C PRO A 68 14.23 -12.46 -4.10
N ARG A 69 13.03 -12.19 -4.66
CA ARG A 69 12.88 -11.77 -6.06
C ARG A 69 13.30 -10.31 -6.29
N GLY A 70 13.63 -9.57 -5.23
CA GLY A 70 14.23 -8.24 -5.31
C GLY A 70 13.38 -7.14 -4.70
N ALA A 71 14.04 -6.14 -4.13
CA ALA A 71 13.45 -4.98 -3.47
C ALA A 71 13.95 -3.65 -4.08
N GLU A 72 14.50 -3.69 -5.29
CA GLU A 72 15.04 -2.54 -6.00
C GLU A 72 13.93 -1.55 -6.33
N PHE A 73 14.17 -0.26 -6.11
CA PHE A 73 13.21 0.78 -6.50
C PHE A 73 13.39 1.15 -7.99
N PRO A 74 12.31 1.36 -8.77
CA PRO A 74 10.90 1.12 -8.45
C PRO A 74 10.41 -0.28 -8.89
N ASN A 75 11.27 -1.09 -9.52
CA ASN A 75 10.85 -2.29 -10.28
C ASN A 75 11.06 -3.62 -9.54
N GLY A 76 11.23 -3.59 -8.23
CA GLY A 76 11.46 -4.76 -7.39
C GLY A 76 10.28 -5.72 -7.45
N ARG A 77 10.54 -6.98 -7.81
CA ARG A 77 9.49 -8.00 -8.01
C ARG A 77 9.13 -8.77 -6.74
N GLY A 78 9.86 -8.53 -5.66
CA GLY A 78 9.76 -9.27 -4.41
C GLY A 78 8.72 -8.73 -3.43
N PHE A 79 7.96 -7.69 -3.74
CA PHE A 79 6.97 -7.14 -2.80
C PHE A 79 5.99 -8.22 -2.34
N ARG A 80 5.77 -8.29 -1.02
CA ARG A 80 4.86 -9.25 -0.38
C ARG A 80 3.76 -8.61 0.44
N GLY A 81 3.82 -7.31 0.70
CA GLY A 81 2.75 -6.61 1.39
C GLY A 81 3.22 -5.46 2.25
N TRP A 82 2.24 -4.68 2.68
CA TRP A 82 2.39 -3.49 3.49
C TRP A 82 1.21 -3.41 4.45
N SER A 83 1.48 -3.10 5.72
CA SER A 83 0.45 -2.84 6.73
C SER A 83 0.23 -1.36 6.99
N GLY A 84 1.20 -0.51 6.66
CA GLY A 84 1.28 0.82 7.27
C GLY A 84 1.19 0.71 8.79
N THR A 85 0.36 1.56 9.39
CA THR A 85 0.06 1.52 10.84
C THR A 85 -1.07 0.55 11.21
N ALA A 86 -1.73 -0.09 10.23
CA ALA A 86 -2.97 -0.84 10.47
C ALA A 86 -2.76 -2.12 11.30
N ARG A 87 -1.55 -2.68 11.32
CA ARG A 87 -1.26 -3.99 11.96
C ARG A 87 0.09 -4.01 12.67
N ARG A 88 0.17 -4.74 13.78
CA ARG A 88 1.41 -5.05 14.52
C ARG A 88 1.98 -6.43 14.24
N GLU A 89 1.23 -7.25 13.53
CA GLU A 89 1.64 -8.58 13.10
C GLU A 89 0.93 -8.98 11.81
N PHE A 90 1.56 -9.87 11.06
CA PHE A 90 1.00 -10.44 9.86
C PHE A 90 1.56 -11.83 9.61
N THR A 91 0.83 -12.60 8.83
CA THR A 91 1.18 -13.97 8.46
C THR A 91 1.03 -14.14 6.97
N LEU A 92 1.96 -14.86 6.35
CA LEU A 92 1.84 -15.28 4.96
C LEU A 92 2.33 -16.70 4.78
N SER A 93 1.69 -17.38 3.85
CA SER A 93 1.99 -18.74 3.41
C SER A 93 1.88 -18.80 1.88
N ALA A 94 2.06 -20.00 1.33
CA ALA A 94 1.85 -20.22 -0.09
C ALA A 94 0.42 -19.86 -0.54
N ARG A 95 -0.61 -20.10 0.28
CA ARG A 95 -2.02 -20.01 -0.15
C ARG A 95 -2.83 -18.94 0.56
N GLU A 96 -2.39 -18.52 1.74
CA GLU A 96 -3.09 -17.56 2.60
C GLU A 96 -2.14 -16.48 3.06
N ALA A 97 -2.64 -15.25 3.19
CA ALA A 97 -1.92 -14.14 3.78
C ALA A 97 -2.89 -13.23 4.53
N THR A 98 -2.39 -12.53 5.56
CA THR A 98 -3.11 -11.44 6.22
C THR A 98 -3.49 -10.38 5.19
N PRO A 99 -4.71 -9.80 5.22
CA PRO A 99 -5.08 -8.67 4.37
C PRO A 99 -4.02 -7.55 4.44
N GLY A 100 -3.60 -7.06 3.27
CA GLY A 100 -2.41 -6.22 3.09
C GLY A 100 -1.21 -6.95 2.50
N TYR A 101 -1.21 -8.29 2.53
CA TYR A 101 -0.13 -9.15 2.05
C TYR A 101 -0.56 -10.11 0.95
N LEU A 102 0.40 -10.46 0.09
CA LEU A 102 0.22 -11.37 -1.03
C LEU A 102 0.65 -12.79 -0.64
N PRO A 103 -0.24 -13.79 -0.76
CA PRO A 103 0.17 -15.18 -0.68
C PRO A 103 1.06 -15.53 -1.88
N GLY A 104 1.74 -16.67 -1.81
CA GLY A 104 2.60 -17.15 -2.88
C GLY A 104 3.80 -17.90 -2.34
N PRO A 105 4.60 -18.56 -3.21
CA PRO A 105 5.70 -19.41 -2.79
C PRO A 105 6.62 -18.72 -1.78
N LEU A 106 7.03 -19.45 -0.75
CA LEU A 106 8.03 -18.98 0.22
C LEU A 106 9.40 -19.49 -0.24
N LEU A 107 10.11 -18.62 -0.96
CA LEU A 107 11.43 -18.95 -1.49
C LEU A 107 12.49 -18.92 -0.39
N PRO A 108 13.43 -19.87 -0.35
CA PRO A 108 14.62 -19.72 0.48
C PRO A 108 15.49 -18.56 -0.01
N GLY A 109 16.24 -17.94 0.90
CA GLY A 109 17.18 -16.86 0.63
C GLY A 109 16.95 -15.63 1.49
N THR A 110 17.52 -14.50 1.05
CA THR A 110 17.43 -13.23 1.77
C THR A 110 16.10 -12.53 1.50
N TRP A 111 15.31 -12.39 2.56
CA TRP A 111 14.10 -11.57 2.60
C TRP A 111 14.42 -10.24 3.28
N HIS A 112 13.54 -9.26 3.13
CA HIS A 112 13.70 -7.97 3.80
C HIS A 112 12.41 -7.56 4.50
N VAL A 113 12.47 -7.30 5.80
CA VAL A 113 11.43 -6.53 6.47
C VAL A 113 11.58 -5.09 6.00
N LEU A 114 10.53 -4.55 5.41
CA LEU A 114 10.45 -3.14 5.04
C LEU A 114 9.89 -2.39 6.25
N LEU A 115 10.59 -1.38 6.73
CA LEU A 115 10.05 -0.48 7.75
C LEU A 115 9.77 0.88 7.14
N GLY A 116 8.72 1.55 7.60
CA GLY A 116 8.46 2.94 7.28
C GLY A 116 8.69 3.83 8.51
N LEU A 117 9.67 4.73 8.43
CA LEU A 117 10.01 5.66 9.50
C LEU A 117 9.08 6.89 9.45
N TYR A 118 7.79 6.72 9.74
CA TYR A 118 6.81 7.81 9.58
C TYR A 118 7.09 8.98 10.51
N GLN A 119 7.17 8.71 11.82
CA GLN A 119 7.56 9.69 12.84
C GLN A 119 8.52 9.05 13.83
N LEU A 120 9.60 9.75 14.16
CA LEU A 120 10.54 9.36 15.21
C LEU A 120 10.61 10.44 16.30
N ALA A 121 10.67 10.01 17.55
CA ALA A 121 10.96 10.88 18.69
C ALA A 121 12.39 11.45 18.59
N PRO A 122 12.71 12.57 19.27
CA PRO A 122 14.05 13.15 19.23
C PRO A 122 15.17 12.19 19.65
N GLU A 123 14.90 11.28 20.59
CA GLU A 123 15.85 10.24 21.00
C GLU A 123 15.86 9.00 20.09
N GLY A 124 15.03 8.97 19.05
CA GLY A 124 14.88 7.85 18.14
C GLY A 124 13.88 6.79 18.56
N CYS A 125 13.95 5.64 17.89
CA CYS A 125 13.02 4.53 18.03
C CYS A 125 13.78 3.21 18.13
N ASP A 126 13.68 2.55 19.29
CA ASP A 126 14.13 1.17 19.44
C ASP A 126 13.05 0.24 18.89
N TYR A 127 13.41 -0.72 18.06
CA TYR A 127 12.48 -1.70 17.51
C TYR A 127 12.90 -3.13 17.84
N ARG A 128 11.90 -4.01 17.90
CA ARG A 128 12.08 -5.45 18.02
C ARG A 128 11.09 -6.16 17.11
N ILE A 129 11.60 -6.91 16.15
CA ILE A 129 10.82 -7.71 15.19
C ILE A 129 11.07 -9.19 15.49
N VAL A 130 9.99 -9.95 15.66
CA VAL A 130 10.02 -11.39 15.86
C VAL A 130 9.51 -12.07 14.59
N ILE A 131 10.35 -12.90 13.99
CA ILE A 131 10.06 -13.65 12.76
C ILE A 131 9.99 -15.13 13.15
N ARG A 132 8.78 -15.69 13.09
CA ARG A 132 8.52 -17.12 13.29
C ARG A 132 8.35 -17.79 11.93
N MET A 133 9.13 -18.84 11.69
CA MET A 133 9.15 -19.58 10.43
C MET A 133 8.75 -21.02 10.70
N GLU A 134 7.56 -21.41 10.27
CA GLU A 134 7.05 -22.77 10.48
C GLU A 134 7.61 -23.71 9.41
N ILE A 135 8.20 -24.81 9.86
CA ILE A 135 8.74 -25.83 8.96
C ILE A 135 7.59 -26.62 8.36
N GLY A 136 7.60 -26.79 7.05
CA GLY A 136 6.63 -27.60 6.33
C GLY A 136 7.01 -27.80 4.87
N GLU A 137 6.23 -28.61 4.18
CA GLU A 137 6.45 -28.90 2.77
C GLU A 137 6.07 -27.69 1.91
N ALA A 138 6.95 -27.34 0.98
CA ALA A 138 6.65 -26.34 -0.03
C ALA A 138 5.58 -26.89 -0.99
N ASP A 139 4.65 -26.04 -1.39
CA ASP A 139 3.64 -26.39 -2.40
C ASP A 139 4.12 -25.97 -3.79
N PRO A 140 4.58 -26.92 -4.65
CA PRO A 140 5.17 -26.59 -5.94
C PRO A 140 4.14 -26.09 -6.96
N GLU A 141 2.84 -26.23 -6.70
CA GLU A 141 1.78 -25.82 -7.62
C GLU A 141 1.35 -24.36 -7.43
N VAL A 142 1.72 -23.76 -6.30
CA VAL A 142 1.41 -22.35 -6.04
C VAL A 142 2.27 -21.46 -6.95
N ARG A 143 1.65 -20.40 -7.47
CA ARG A 143 2.30 -19.35 -8.26
C ARG A 143 2.11 -18.02 -7.56
N PHE A 144 2.96 -17.05 -7.89
CA PHE A 144 2.76 -15.68 -7.42
C PHE A 144 1.46 -15.10 -8.01
N PRO A 145 0.70 -14.32 -7.22
CA PRO A 145 -0.63 -13.85 -7.62
C PRO A 145 -0.60 -12.67 -8.60
N LEU A 146 0.56 -12.04 -8.80
CA LEU A 146 0.75 -10.89 -9.68
C LEU A 146 1.57 -11.27 -10.93
N PRO A 147 1.34 -10.60 -12.08
CA PRO A 147 0.28 -9.61 -12.31
C PRO A 147 -1.11 -10.25 -12.42
N VAL A 148 -2.16 -9.52 -12.03
CA VAL A 148 -3.57 -9.94 -12.15
C VAL A 148 -4.14 -9.42 -13.48
N PRO A 149 -4.65 -10.29 -14.37
CA PRO A 149 -5.30 -9.83 -15.60
C PRO A 149 -6.49 -8.91 -15.32
N TRP A 150 -6.55 -7.78 -16.01
CA TRP A 150 -7.69 -6.85 -16.00
C TRP A 150 -8.38 -6.84 -17.35
N ASP A 151 -9.69 -7.11 -17.37
CA ASP A 151 -10.48 -7.00 -18.59
C ASP A 151 -10.89 -5.55 -18.81
N ALA A 152 -10.24 -4.90 -19.77
CA ALA A 152 -10.53 -3.52 -20.14
C ALA A 152 -11.84 -3.37 -20.96
N ALA A 153 -12.58 -4.46 -21.20
CA ALA A 153 -13.87 -4.37 -21.87
C ALA A 153 -14.89 -3.59 -21.02
N PRO A 154 -15.56 -2.58 -21.60
CA PRO A 154 -16.59 -1.85 -20.87
C PRO A 154 -17.81 -2.74 -20.62
N LEU A 155 -18.38 -2.66 -19.41
CA LEU A 155 -19.65 -3.33 -19.08
C LEU A 155 -20.82 -2.76 -19.89
N GLU A 156 -20.79 -1.46 -20.17
CA GLU A 156 -21.79 -0.74 -20.95
C GLU A 156 -21.11 0.24 -21.91
N ARG A 157 -21.66 0.39 -23.12
CA ARG A 157 -21.16 1.32 -24.14
C ARG A 157 -22.22 2.36 -24.47
N GLY A 158 -21.79 3.55 -24.87
CA GLY A 158 -22.65 4.62 -25.35
C GLY A 158 -22.54 5.89 -24.49
N PRO A 159 -23.00 7.04 -25.03
CA PRO A 159 -22.90 8.32 -24.33
C PRO A 159 -23.91 8.37 -23.18
N ARG A 160 -23.41 8.33 -21.94
CA ARG A 160 -24.18 8.65 -20.73
C ARG A 160 -23.27 9.18 -19.63
N TRP A 161 -23.89 9.76 -18.60
CA TRP A 161 -23.19 10.03 -17.35
C TRP A 161 -23.04 8.75 -16.55
N PHE A 162 -21.83 8.51 -16.05
CA PHE A 162 -21.52 7.44 -15.13
C PHE A 162 -21.30 8.03 -13.74
N ARG A 163 -21.84 7.37 -12.72
CA ARG A 163 -21.63 7.73 -11.32
C ARG A 163 -20.78 6.65 -10.67
N GLY A 164 -19.65 7.02 -10.10
CA GLY A 164 -18.83 6.08 -9.36
C GLY A 164 -18.01 6.74 -8.30
N ASP A 165 -17.21 5.91 -7.65
CA ASP A 165 -16.23 6.30 -6.65
C ASP A 165 -14.84 5.89 -7.16
N LEU A 166 -13.86 6.79 -7.07
CA LEU A 166 -12.50 6.55 -7.56
C LEU A 166 -11.49 6.33 -6.42
N HIS A 167 -11.93 6.39 -5.17
CA HIS A 167 -11.03 6.33 -4.03
C HIS A 167 -11.72 5.59 -2.87
N ALA A 168 -11.40 4.31 -2.68
CA ALA A 168 -11.99 3.49 -1.63
C ALA A 168 -11.04 2.43 -1.08
N HIS A 169 -11.14 2.20 0.23
CA HIS A 169 -10.30 1.28 0.99
C HIS A 169 -11.12 0.17 1.64
N THR A 170 -10.48 -0.98 1.90
CA THR A 170 -11.09 -2.13 2.58
C THR A 170 -10.17 -2.62 3.71
N HIS A 171 -10.46 -3.79 4.28
CA HIS A 171 -9.59 -4.45 5.27
C HIS A 171 -8.17 -4.77 4.75
N HIS A 172 -7.91 -4.62 3.45
CA HIS A 172 -6.59 -4.83 2.88
C HIS A 172 -5.62 -3.68 3.21
N SER A 173 -6.09 -2.48 3.55
CA SER A 173 -5.31 -1.43 4.20
C SER A 173 -5.91 -1.03 5.56
N ASP A 174 -6.50 0.16 5.63
CA ASP A 174 -7.02 0.83 6.82
C ASP A 174 -8.56 0.96 6.81
N GLY A 175 -9.20 0.51 5.73
CA GLY A 175 -10.65 0.45 5.63
C GLY A 175 -11.25 -0.44 6.71
N THR A 176 -12.49 -0.14 7.10
CA THR A 176 -13.17 -0.82 8.21
C THR A 176 -14.11 -1.94 7.76
N ALA A 177 -14.24 -2.16 6.45
CA ALA A 177 -15.14 -3.16 5.87
C ALA A 177 -14.39 -4.10 4.89
N PRO A 178 -14.83 -5.36 4.76
CA PRO A 178 -14.31 -6.26 3.74
C PRO A 178 -14.76 -5.81 2.34
N LEU A 179 -14.02 -6.22 1.31
CA LEU A 179 -14.33 -5.91 -0.09
C LEU A 179 -15.79 -6.22 -0.49
N GLY A 180 -16.34 -7.34 -0.01
CA GLY A 180 -17.73 -7.71 -0.28
C GLY A 180 -18.75 -6.69 0.22
N ASP A 181 -18.49 -6.06 1.37
CA ASP A 181 -19.38 -5.05 1.95
C ASP A 181 -19.27 -3.72 1.20
N LEU A 182 -18.06 -3.35 0.75
CA LEU A 182 -17.85 -2.21 -0.15
C LEU A 182 -18.65 -2.38 -1.44
N VAL A 183 -18.56 -3.56 -2.07
CA VAL A 183 -19.31 -3.89 -3.30
C VAL A 183 -20.83 -3.85 -3.05
N ALA A 184 -21.30 -4.42 -1.94
CA ALA A 184 -22.72 -4.40 -1.58
C ALA A 184 -23.21 -2.95 -1.36
N ALA A 185 -22.43 -2.12 -0.67
CA ALA A 185 -22.74 -0.73 -0.41
C ALA A 185 -22.79 0.11 -1.70
N ALA A 186 -21.90 -0.16 -2.65
CA ALA A 186 -21.87 0.47 -3.97
C ALA A 186 -23.09 0.09 -4.82
N ARG A 187 -23.46 -1.21 -4.84
CA ARG A 187 -24.68 -1.69 -5.48
C ARG A 187 -25.93 -1.04 -4.91
N ALA A 188 -26.05 -0.97 -3.59
CA ALA A 188 -27.19 -0.33 -2.93
C ALA A 188 -27.31 1.17 -3.24
N ARG A 189 -26.20 1.84 -3.56
CA ARG A 189 -26.16 3.26 -3.96
C ARG A 189 -26.33 3.49 -5.45
N GLY A 190 -26.43 2.42 -6.24
CA GLY A 190 -26.54 2.49 -7.70
C GLY A 190 -25.30 3.11 -8.35
N LEU A 191 -24.10 2.81 -7.85
CA LEU A 191 -22.86 3.19 -8.51
C LEU A 191 -22.64 2.30 -9.75
N ASP A 192 -22.11 2.92 -10.81
CA ASP A 192 -21.72 2.26 -12.05
C ASP A 192 -20.32 1.64 -11.96
N PHE A 193 -19.43 2.28 -11.19
CA PHE A 193 -18.07 1.81 -10.95
C PHE A 193 -17.57 2.19 -9.55
N VAL A 194 -16.60 1.44 -9.05
CA VAL A 194 -15.81 1.75 -7.84
C VAL A 194 -14.36 1.38 -8.12
N ALA A 195 -13.43 2.31 -7.95
CA ALA A 195 -12.02 1.98 -7.85
C ALA A 195 -11.69 1.57 -6.42
N VAL A 196 -11.00 0.44 -6.26
CA VAL A 196 -10.50 -0.02 -4.96
C VAL A 196 -9.01 0.29 -4.92
N THR A 197 -8.58 1.13 -3.99
CA THR A 197 -7.29 1.82 -4.02
C THR A 197 -6.57 1.69 -2.69
N GLU A 198 -6.38 0.45 -2.20
CA GLU A 198 -5.74 0.23 -0.89
C GLU A 198 -4.38 0.94 -0.79
N HIS A 199 -4.03 1.41 0.42
CA HIS A 199 -2.74 2.06 0.68
C HIS A 199 -1.55 1.12 0.41
N ASN A 200 -0.77 1.44 -0.63
CA ASN A 200 0.53 0.85 -0.97
C ASN A 200 0.54 -0.68 -1.21
N THR A 201 -0.62 -1.32 -1.24
CA THR A 201 -0.77 -2.76 -1.41
C THR A 201 -1.79 -3.09 -2.49
N VAL A 202 -1.54 -4.19 -3.20
CA VAL A 202 -2.41 -4.71 -4.25
C VAL A 202 -2.99 -6.07 -3.86
N SER A 203 -2.98 -6.40 -2.56
CA SER A 203 -3.45 -7.70 -2.05
C SER A 203 -4.93 -7.98 -2.31
N HIS A 204 -5.73 -6.94 -2.58
CA HIS A 204 -7.14 -7.04 -2.94
C HIS A 204 -7.37 -7.43 -4.42
N LEU A 205 -6.40 -7.18 -5.32
CA LEU A 205 -6.58 -7.37 -6.77
C LEU A 205 -7.06 -8.78 -7.15
N PRO A 206 -6.48 -9.89 -6.60
CA PRO A 206 -6.93 -11.24 -6.93
C PRO A 206 -8.37 -11.54 -6.50
N GLU A 207 -8.95 -10.74 -5.60
CA GLU A 207 -10.30 -10.90 -5.07
C GLU A 207 -11.36 -10.17 -5.90
N LEU A 208 -11.00 -9.13 -6.66
CA LEU A 208 -11.94 -8.34 -7.46
C LEU A 208 -12.77 -9.22 -8.42
N ARG A 209 -12.14 -10.24 -9.03
CA ARG A 209 -12.80 -11.21 -9.92
C ARG A 209 -13.93 -12.02 -9.27
N ARG A 210 -14.02 -12.04 -7.94
CA ARG A 210 -15.10 -12.72 -7.19
C ARG A 210 -16.43 -11.96 -7.28
N PHE A 211 -16.40 -10.73 -7.77
CA PHE A 211 -17.55 -9.83 -7.86
C PHE A 211 -17.80 -9.37 -9.32
N PRO A 212 -18.17 -10.28 -10.23
CA PRO A 212 -18.47 -9.91 -11.61
C PRO A 212 -19.74 -9.06 -11.71
N GLY A 213 -19.85 -8.29 -12.79
CA GLY A 213 -20.99 -7.42 -13.08
C GLY A 213 -20.92 -6.07 -12.37
N PRO A 214 -22.03 -5.31 -12.33
CA PRO A 214 -22.03 -3.96 -11.76
C PRO A 214 -21.95 -3.93 -10.22
N PRO A 215 -21.31 -2.89 -9.64
CA PRO A 215 -20.50 -1.88 -10.32
C PRO A 215 -19.22 -2.48 -10.93
N LEU A 216 -18.70 -1.86 -12.00
CA LEU A 216 -17.35 -2.17 -12.48
C LEU A 216 -16.34 -1.89 -11.36
N LEU A 217 -15.58 -2.91 -10.95
CA LEU A 217 -14.55 -2.76 -9.93
C LEU A 217 -13.21 -2.45 -10.57
N ILE A 218 -12.82 -1.17 -10.59
CA ILE A 218 -11.56 -0.72 -11.19
C ILE A 218 -10.40 -1.07 -10.24
N PRO A 219 -9.39 -1.83 -10.68
CA PRO A 219 -8.27 -2.19 -9.85
C PRO A 219 -7.38 -0.97 -9.66
N GLY A 220 -7.16 -0.54 -8.43
CA GLY A 220 -6.38 0.66 -8.13
C GLY A 220 -5.37 0.42 -7.02
N VAL A 221 -4.54 1.43 -6.76
CA VAL A 221 -3.71 1.51 -5.56
C VAL A 221 -3.56 2.97 -5.18
N GLU A 222 -3.61 3.26 -3.89
CA GLU A 222 -3.19 4.57 -3.39
C GLU A 222 -1.71 4.51 -3.04
N ILE A 223 -0.90 5.27 -3.78
CA ILE A 223 0.47 5.56 -3.42
C ILE A 223 0.44 6.58 -2.29
N SER A 224 0.64 6.09 -1.07
CA SER A 224 0.65 6.87 0.15
C SER A 224 2.06 7.03 0.67
N THR A 225 2.59 8.22 0.48
CA THR A 225 3.91 8.63 1.00
C THR A 225 3.72 9.57 2.20
N TYR A 226 4.80 9.85 2.92
CA TYR A 226 4.77 10.87 3.98
C TYR A 226 4.74 12.31 3.42
N HIS A 227 4.80 12.46 2.09
CA HIS A 227 4.88 13.73 1.37
C HIS A 227 3.75 13.92 0.36
N GLY A 228 2.63 13.20 0.53
CA GLY A 228 1.46 13.31 -0.33
C GLY A 228 1.02 11.98 -0.91
N HIS A 229 -0.23 11.95 -1.37
CA HIS A 229 -0.90 10.75 -1.84
C HIS A 229 -1.33 10.88 -3.30
N ALA A 230 -1.24 9.79 -4.05
CA ALA A 230 -1.75 9.73 -5.41
C ALA A 230 -2.33 8.35 -5.70
N ASN A 231 -3.50 8.30 -6.31
CA ASN A 231 -4.06 7.06 -6.78
C ASN A 231 -3.61 6.73 -8.21
N LEU A 232 -3.43 5.43 -8.46
CA LEU A 232 -3.20 4.87 -9.78
C LEU A 232 -4.35 3.92 -10.16
N TRP A 233 -4.91 4.07 -11.35
CA TRP A 233 -5.89 3.13 -11.90
C TRP A 233 -5.93 3.15 -13.45
N PRO A 234 -6.22 2.01 -14.11
CA PRO A 234 -6.22 0.68 -13.53
C PRO A 234 -4.79 0.18 -13.27
N VAL A 235 -4.58 -0.64 -12.25
CA VAL A 235 -3.29 -1.33 -11.99
C VAL A 235 -3.47 -2.85 -11.98
N THR A 236 -2.52 -3.57 -12.56
CA THR A 236 -2.50 -5.05 -12.56
C THR A 236 -1.34 -5.65 -11.79
N ASP A 237 -0.39 -4.80 -11.40
CA ASP A 237 0.81 -5.17 -10.67
C ASP A 237 1.06 -4.13 -9.56
N TRP A 238 2.04 -4.38 -8.70
CA TRP A 238 2.39 -3.49 -7.61
C TRP A 238 3.23 -2.30 -8.12
N ALA A 239 2.78 -1.10 -7.77
CA ALA A 239 3.52 0.14 -7.95
C ALA A 239 4.27 0.49 -6.67
N ASP A 240 5.56 0.80 -6.79
CA ASP A 240 6.37 1.17 -5.65
C ASP A 240 5.94 2.53 -5.09
N PHE A 241 5.93 2.66 -3.77
CA PHE A 241 5.48 3.85 -3.05
C PHE A 241 6.61 4.53 -2.28
N ARG A 242 7.81 3.93 -2.23
CA ARG A 242 8.92 4.36 -1.38
C ARG A 242 9.57 5.63 -1.93
N CYS A 243 8.87 6.75 -1.82
CA CYS A 243 9.24 8.04 -2.41
C CYS A 243 9.22 9.15 -1.36
N TRP A 244 10.35 9.85 -1.24
CA TRP A 244 10.51 11.06 -0.41
C TRP A 244 11.26 12.18 -1.16
N ARG A 245 11.47 11.98 -2.47
CA ARG A 245 12.10 12.94 -3.39
C ARG A 245 11.35 12.99 -4.72
N ASP A 246 11.44 14.12 -5.40
CA ASP A 246 10.78 14.36 -6.69
C ASP A 246 11.20 13.35 -7.77
N ASP A 247 12.46 12.93 -7.81
CA ASP A 247 12.95 11.94 -8.79
C ASP A 247 12.30 10.56 -8.60
N GLN A 248 11.96 10.20 -7.36
CA GLN A 248 11.30 8.94 -7.04
C GLN A 248 9.81 9.01 -7.41
N MET A 249 9.10 10.07 -7.02
CA MET A 249 7.69 10.24 -7.39
C MET A 249 7.51 10.34 -8.92
N ARG A 250 8.44 10.99 -9.62
CA ARG A 250 8.47 10.99 -11.09
C ARG A 250 8.55 9.58 -11.66
N GLN A 251 9.40 8.72 -11.10
CA GLN A 251 9.50 7.32 -11.54
C GLN A 251 8.22 6.53 -11.31
N VAL A 252 7.51 6.76 -10.21
CA VAL A 252 6.19 6.14 -9.95
C VAL A 252 5.16 6.61 -10.97
N ARG A 253 5.14 7.90 -11.28
CA ARG A 253 4.26 8.46 -12.30
C ARG A 253 4.61 7.94 -13.70
N GLU A 254 5.88 7.78 -14.06
CA GLU A 254 6.27 7.16 -15.34
C GLU A 254 5.89 5.68 -15.37
N TRP A 255 6.07 4.94 -14.27
CA TRP A 255 5.61 3.56 -14.14
C TRP A 255 4.10 3.47 -14.40
N ALA A 256 3.30 4.39 -13.84
CA ALA A 256 1.86 4.43 -14.07
C ALA A 256 1.54 4.58 -15.57
N ARG A 257 2.19 5.52 -16.26
CA ARG A 257 2.02 5.72 -17.71
C ARG A 257 2.44 4.50 -18.53
N GLU A 258 3.57 3.87 -18.21
CA GLU A 258 4.04 2.66 -18.89
C GLU A 258 3.07 1.48 -18.76
N HIS A 259 2.33 1.42 -17.64
CA HIS A 259 1.31 0.41 -17.38
C HIS A 259 -0.10 0.83 -17.82
N GLY A 260 -0.25 2.00 -18.46
CA GLY A 260 -1.53 2.52 -18.93
C GLY A 260 -2.48 2.97 -17.80
N ALA A 261 -1.95 3.18 -16.60
CA ALA A 261 -2.68 3.75 -15.48
C ALA A 261 -2.69 5.28 -15.56
N LEU A 262 -3.79 5.87 -15.09
CA LEU A 262 -3.88 7.30 -14.81
C LEU A 262 -3.23 7.62 -13.47
N PHE A 263 -2.61 8.79 -13.38
CA PHE A 263 -2.03 9.31 -12.15
C PHE A 263 -2.92 10.44 -11.60
N SER A 264 -3.54 10.21 -10.44
CA SER A 264 -4.43 11.16 -9.79
C SER A 264 -3.86 11.62 -8.45
N ILE A 265 -3.60 12.91 -8.28
CA ILE A 265 -3.21 13.44 -6.96
C ILE A 265 -4.44 13.46 -6.05
N ASN A 266 -4.29 12.88 -4.86
CA ASN A 266 -5.37 12.78 -3.88
C ASN A 266 -5.34 13.97 -2.95
N HIS A 267 -6.51 14.57 -2.76
CA HIS A 267 -6.84 15.57 -1.74
C HIS A 267 -5.63 16.43 -1.24
N PRO A 268 -4.99 17.27 -2.07
CA PRO A 268 -3.82 18.06 -1.67
C PRO A 268 -4.25 19.21 -0.74
N LYS A 269 -4.11 19.00 0.57
CA LYS A 269 -4.58 19.91 1.63
C LYS A 269 -3.69 19.84 2.87
N ASP A 270 -3.75 20.86 3.72
CA ASP A 270 -2.84 21.04 4.86
C ASP A 270 -3.18 20.15 6.07
N ASP A 271 -4.46 19.81 6.23
CA ASP A 271 -4.96 18.92 7.30
C ASP A 271 -4.88 17.43 6.95
N GLY A 272 -4.50 17.13 5.71
CA GLY A 272 -4.01 15.81 5.27
C GLY A 272 -2.49 15.87 5.01
N PRO A 273 -1.89 14.81 4.43
CA PRO A 273 -0.52 14.91 3.95
C PRO A 273 -0.49 15.93 2.80
N PRO A 274 0.17 17.10 2.97
CA PRO A 274 0.29 18.06 1.90
C PRO A 274 1.07 17.42 0.75
N TRP A 275 0.76 17.81 -0.48
CA TRP A 275 1.55 17.39 -1.63
C TRP A 275 2.91 18.10 -1.59
N GLY A 276 3.94 17.39 -1.11
CA GLY A 276 5.30 17.88 -0.90
C GLY A 276 6.23 17.72 -2.10
N PHE A 277 5.75 17.14 -3.19
CA PHE A 277 6.54 16.90 -4.40
C PHE A 277 6.31 18.01 -5.45
N GLY A 278 7.37 18.61 -5.97
CA GLY A 278 7.37 19.88 -6.71
C GLY A 278 6.25 20.14 -7.74
N ASP A 279 6.54 19.88 -9.02
CA ASP A 279 5.77 20.34 -10.20
C ASP A 279 4.40 19.66 -10.41
N PHE A 280 3.86 18.98 -9.40
CA PHE A 280 2.65 18.14 -9.47
C PHE A 280 2.72 17.03 -10.56
N PHE A 281 3.83 16.91 -11.29
CA PHE A 281 4.11 15.89 -12.31
C PHE A 281 3.11 15.79 -13.47
N GLU A 282 2.43 16.90 -13.80
CA GLU A 282 1.38 16.96 -14.83
C GLU A 282 0.34 15.83 -14.63
N PRO A 283 -0.41 15.86 -13.52
CA PRO A 283 -1.26 14.75 -13.15
C PRO A 283 -2.45 14.65 -14.12
N ASP A 284 -2.90 13.43 -14.41
CA ASP A 284 -4.06 13.23 -15.27
C ASP A 284 -5.35 13.67 -14.57
N CYS A 285 -5.38 13.58 -13.24
CA CYS A 285 -6.50 13.93 -12.37
C CYS A 285 -6.03 14.58 -11.07
N VAL A 286 -6.89 15.38 -10.44
CA VAL A 286 -6.71 15.89 -9.07
C VAL A 286 -8.03 15.77 -8.33
N GLU A 287 -8.00 15.15 -7.15
CA GLU A 287 -9.18 15.04 -6.29
C GLU A 287 -9.45 16.39 -5.60
N VAL A 288 -10.41 17.15 -6.12
CA VAL A 288 -10.87 18.43 -5.55
C VAL A 288 -11.96 18.27 -4.49
N TRP A 289 -12.48 17.05 -4.33
CA TRP A 289 -13.51 16.70 -3.36
C TRP A 289 -13.36 15.24 -2.95
N GLY A 290 -12.92 15.00 -1.72
CA GLY A 290 -13.01 13.71 -1.03
C GLY A 290 -13.84 13.81 0.25
N ALA A 291 -14.67 12.80 0.54
CA ALA A 291 -15.47 12.73 1.77
C ALA A 291 -16.34 14.02 2.03
N PRO A 292 -16.85 14.36 3.24
CA PRO A 292 -17.69 15.55 3.42
C PRO A 292 -16.97 16.87 3.09
N TRP A 293 -17.62 17.78 2.36
CA TRP A 293 -17.00 19.05 1.88
C TRP A 293 -16.22 19.84 2.94
N PHE A 294 -16.73 19.90 4.17
CA PHE A 294 -16.18 20.74 5.25
C PHE A 294 -14.80 20.30 5.77
N ILE A 295 -14.25 19.17 5.34
CA ILE A 295 -12.89 18.70 5.70
C ILE A 295 -11.80 19.35 4.82
N SER A 296 -11.92 20.67 4.64
CA SER A 296 -10.94 21.49 3.90
C SER A 296 -10.82 21.21 2.40
N ASN A 297 -11.84 20.62 1.75
CA ASN A 297 -11.82 20.38 0.30
C ASN A 297 -11.67 21.65 -0.55
N TYR A 298 -11.99 22.83 0.01
CA TYR A 298 -11.73 24.12 -0.63
C TYR A 298 -10.23 24.36 -0.92
N GLN A 299 -9.32 23.74 -0.15
CA GLN A 299 -7.87 23.82 -0.38
C GLN A 299 -7.49 23.02 -1.63
N ALA A 300 -7.95 21.77 -1.73
CA ALA A 300 -7.72 20.93 -2.90
C ALA A 300 -8.29 21.56 -4.19
N LEU A 301 -9.49 22.15 -4.12
CA LEU A 301 -10.07 22.91 -5.22
C LEU A 301 -9.21 24.12 -5.63
N ALA A 302 -8.64 24.85 -4.66
CA ALA A 302 -7.77 25.98 -4.93
C ALA A 302 -6.45 25.56 -5.60
N VAL A 303 -5.87 24.42 -5.19
CA VAL A 303 -4.71 23.83 -5.86
C VAL A 303 -5.03 23.52 -7.32
N TRP A 304 -6.14 22.83 -7.59
CA TRP A 304 -6.56 22.54 -8.96
C TRP A 304 -6.80 23.79 -9.80
N ASP A 305 -7.50 24.80 -9.26
CA ASP A 305 -7.70 26.09 -9.96
C ASP A 305 -6.37 26.79 -10.28
N SER A 306 -5.36 26.65 -9.41
CA SER A 306 -4.03 27.20 -9.66
C SER A 306 -3.28 26.48 -10.79
N LEU A 307 -3.46 25.16 -10.93
CA LEU A 307 -2.87 24.36 -12.01
C LEU A 307 -3.47 24.72 -13.39
N LEU A 308 -4.76 25.03 -13.45
CA LEU A 308 -5.42 25.43 -14.71
C LEU A 308 -5.03 26.83 -15.22
N ARG A 309 -4.42 27.66 -14.37
CA ARG A 309 -4.04 29.05 -14.70
C ARG A 309 -2.61 29.17 -15.23
N GLN A 310 -1.85 28.07 -15.23
CA GLN A 310 -0.48 28.00 -15.75
C GLN A 310 -0.50 27.75 -17.26
#